data_AF-A0A929UP93-F1
#
_entry.id   AF-A0A929UP93-F1
#
_cell.length_a   1.000
_cell.length_b   1.000
_cell.length_c   1.000
_cell.angle_alpha   90.00
_cell.angle_beta   90.00
_cell.angle_gamma   90.00
#
_symmetry.space_group_name_H-M   'P 1'
#
loop_
_entity.id
_entity.type
_entity.pdbx_description
1 polymer ?
#
loop_
_entity_poly.entity_id
_entity_poly.type
_entity_poly.pdbx_seq_one_letter_code
_entity_poly.pdbx_strand_id
1 'polypeptide(L)'
;MKRSTREAWQGILYILPGFLLIFAFSIVPIFMTGYFSLTDYNLMRPAQLIGLKNYGRLFHDSYFSAALKNTLLYTLVTVPLQTAGALTVAAFFAQKLQSAAGGFLRSILFIPVIASSVTAATIWKIIFATDSGVCNTILGVFGIGKVNWLGNPSTALLSICIVAIWKNVGYFMVIYYA
;
A
#
# COMPACT_ATOMS: atom_id res chain seq x y z
N MET A 1 -44.81 21.16 0.35
CA MET A 1 -43.74 20.60 1.22
C MET A 1 -43.06 21.72 1.97
N LYS A 2 -42.71 21.52 3.24
CA LYS A 2 -41.82 22.45 3.97
C LYS A 2 -40.45 22.45 3.29
N ARG A 3 -39.79 23.60 3.27
CA ARG A 3 -38.47 23.81 2.63
C ARG A 3 -37.43 22.75 3.04
N SER A 4 -37.40 22.40 4.33
CA SER A 4 -36.51 21.36 4.87
C SER A 4 -36.73 19.97 4.26
N THR A 5 -37.97 19.60 3.94
CA THR A 5 -38.28 18.30 3.33
C THR A 5 -37.82 18.25 1.87
N ARG A 6 -37.93 19.37 1.15
CA ARG A 6 -37.46 19.48 -0.24
C ARG A 6 -35.93 19.43 -0.32
N GLU A 7 -35.24 20.12 0.59
CA GLU A 7 -33.78 20.10 0.69
C GLU A 7 -33.26 18.69 1.02
N ALA A 8 -33.92 17.96 1.93
CA ALA A 8 -33.57 16.57 2.24
C ALA A 8 -33.71 15.63 1.03
N TRP A 9 -34.82 15.72 0.28
CA TRP A 9 -35.02 14.91 -0.93
C TRP A 9 -34.00 15.21 -2.03
N GLN A 10 -33.64 16.48 -2.20
CA GLN A 10 -32.57 16.87 -3.13
C GLN A 10 -31.23 16.28 -2.70
N GLY A 11 -30.88 16.35 -1.42
CA GLY A 11 -29.67 15.72 -0.87
C GLY A 11 -29.62 14.21 -1.11
N ILE A 12 -30.75 13.51 -0.88
CA ILE A 12 -30.85 12.07 -1.15
C ILE A 12 -30.61 11.78 -2.64
N LEU A 13 -31.25 12.53 -3.55
CA LEU A 13 -31.08 12.33 -4.99
C LEU A 13 -29.64 12.58 -5.45
N TYR A 14 -28.93 13.54 -4.85
CA TYR A 14 -27.52 13.79 -5.15
C TYR A 14 -26.58 12.67 -4.69
N ILE A 15 -26.85 12.08 -3.52
CA ILE A 15 -26.02 11.02 -2.94
C ILE A 15 -26.36 9.65 -3.54
N LEU A 16 -27.60 9.45 -3.98
CA LEU A 16 -28.14 8.14 -4.39
C LEU A 16 -27.27 7.41 -5.43
N PRO A 17 -26.79 8.03 -6.53
CA PRO A 17 -25.96 7.31 -7.51
C PRO A 17 -24.65 6.80 -6.92
N GLY A 18 -23.97 7.63 -6.12
CA GLY A 18 -22.72 7.25 -5.45
C GLY A 18 -22.95 6.18 -4.39
N PHE A 19 -24.03 6.32 -3.62
CA PHE A 19 -24.44 5.32 -2.63
C PHE A 19 -24.75 3.97 -3.29
N LEU A 20 -25.47 3.95 -4.40
CA LEU A 20 -25.79 2.70 -5.12
C LEU A 20 -24.52 1.98 -5.61
N LEU A 21 -23.53 2.73 -6.12
CA LEU A 21 -22.25 2.15 -6.51
C LEU A 21 -21.48 1.56 -5.32
N ILE A 22 -21.35 2.32 -4.22
CA ILE A 22 -20.69 1.84 -3.00
C ILE A 22 -21.44 0.62 -2.43
N PHE A 23 -22.77 0.67 -2.44
CA PHE A 23 -23.59 -0.41 -1.92
C PHE A 23 -23.41 -1.69 -2.75
N ALA A 24 -23.54 -1.59 -4.08
CA ALA A 24 -23.46 -2.74 -4.98
C ALA A 24 -22.04 -3.33 -5.07
N PHE A 25 -20.99 -2.50 -5.09
CA PHE A 25 -19.63 -2.94 -5.37
C PHE A 25 -18.70 -2.99 -4.15
N SER A 26 -19.12 -2.48 -3.00
CA SER A 26 -18.35 -2.58 -1.75
C SER A 26 -19.13 -3.30 -0.66
N ILE A 27 -20.34 -2.84 -0.35
CA ILE A 27 -21.12 -3.37 0.78
C ILE A 27 -21.59 -4.81 0.49
N VAL A 28 -22.20 -5.05 -0.68
CA VAL A 28 -22.67 -6.40 -1.05
C VAL A 28 -21.53 -7.43 -1.07
N PRO A 29 -20.37 -7.18 -1.73
CA PRO A 29 -19.23 -8.10 -1.68
C PRO A 29 -18.72 -8.38 -0.26
N ILE A 30 -18.72 -7.41 0.65
CA ILE A 30 -18.30 -7.64 2.04
C ILE A 30 -19.19 -8.69 2.71
N PHE A 31 -20.51 -8.56 2.58
CA PHE A 31 -21.45 -9.56 3.12
C PHE A 31 -21.34 -10.91 2.41
N MET A 32 -21.11 -10.92 1.09
CA MET A 32 -20.87 -12.15 0.34
C MET A 32 -19.59 -12.87 0.80
N THR A 33 -18.48 -12.14 0.97
CA THR A 33 -17.23 -12.72 1.49
C THR A 33 -17.42 -13.22 2.91
N GLY A 34 -18.18 -12.50 3.74
CA GLY A 34 -18.57 -12.95 5.08
C GLY A 34 -19.34 -14.28 5.04
N TYR A 35 -20.36 -14.39 4.18
CA TYR A 35 -21.08 -15.64 3.97
C TYR A 35 -20.17 -16.76 3.46
N PHE A 36 -19.36 -16.51 2.42
CA PHE A 36 -18.48 -17.51 1.84
C PHE A 36 -17.39 -17.98 2.81
N SER A 37 -16.93 -17.11 3.72
CA SER A 37 -15.97 -17.49 4.77
C SER A 37 -16.49 -18.58 5.70
N LEU A 38 -17.82 -18.74 5.81
CA LEU A 38 -18.49 -19.78 6.61
C LEU A 38 -18.83 -21.03 5.79
N THR A 39 -18.47 -21.05 4.50
CA THR A 39 -18.79 -22.14 3.58
C THR A 39 -17.53 -22.81 3.04
N ASP A 40 -17.63 -24.09 2.70
CA ASP A 40 -16.72 -24.74 1.77
C ASP A 40 -17.18 -24.36 0.36
N TYR A 41 -16.57 -23.30 -0.17
CA TYR A 41 -16.88 -22.76 -1.48
C TYR A 41 -15.64 -22.80 -2.36
N ASN A 42 -15.79 -23.37 -3.55
CA ASN A 42 -14.86 -23.19 -4.64
C ASN A 42 -15.69 -22.93 -5.91
N LEU A 43 -15.10 -22.27 -6.91
CA LEU A 43 -15.81 -21.87 -8.13
C LEU A 43 -16.48 -23.04 -8.87
N MET A 44 -16.06 -24.29 -8.61
CA MET A 44 -16.53 -25.50 -9.28
C MET A 44 -17.63 -26.23 -8.49
N ARG A 45 -17.86 -25.92 -7.21
CA ARG A 45 -18.80 -26.62 -6.33
C ARG A 45 -19.75 -25.62 -5.66
N PRO A 46 -21.02 -25.99 -5.43
CA PRO A 46 -21.93 -25.15 -4.67
C PRO A 46 -21.40 -24.93 -3.25
N ALA A 47 -21.63 -23.73 -2.70
CA ALA A 47 -21.20 -23.38 -1.35
C ALA A 47 -21.90 -24.25 -0.31
N GLN A 48 -21.12 -25.00 0.48
CA GLN A 48 -21.65 -25.82 1.58
C GLN A 48 -21.36 -25.15 2.91
N LEU A 49 -22.37 -24.95 3.76
CA LEU A 49 -22.17 -24.32 5.06
C LEU A 49 -21.35 -25.24 5.98
N ILE A 50 -20.16 -24.77 6.39
CA ILE A 50 -19.25 -25.50 7.29
C ILE A 50 -18.99 -24.76 8.61
N GLY A 51 -19.61 -23.59 8.79
CA GLY A 51 -19.42 -22.75 9.97
C GLY A 51 -18.00 -22.22 10.07
N LEU A 52 -17.41 -22.25 11.26
CA LEU A 52 -16.09 -21.64 11.53
C LEU A 52 -14.89 -22.53 11.17
N LYS A 53 -15.09 -23.65 10.46
CA LYS A 53 -14.00 -24.59 10.12
C LYS A 53 -12.88 -23.95 9.29
N ASN A 54 -13.19 -22.95 8.46
CA ASN A 54 -12.16 -22.20 7.72
C ASN A 54 -11.22 -21.45 8.65
N TYR A 55 -11.75 -20.79 9.68
CA TYR A 55 -10.95 -20.08 10.67
C TYR A 55 -10.09 -21.04 11.50
N GLY A 56 -10.66 -22.18 11.93
CA GLY A 56 -9.89 -23.21 12.64
C GLY A 56 -8.70 -23.74 11.82
N ARG A 57 -8.88 -23.93 10.51
CA ARG A 57 -7.79 -24.29 9.59
C ARG A 57 -6.75 -23.17 9.47
N LEU A 58 -7.20 -21.92 9.36
CA LEU A 58 -6.34 -20.74 9.20
C LEU A 58 -5.33 -20.59 10.34
N PHE A 59 -5.73 -20.84 11.59
CA PHE A 59 -4.84 -20.72 12.75
C PHE A 59 -3.71 -21.76 12.78
N HIS A 60 -3.85 -22.88 12.06
CA HIS A 60 -2.85 -23.93 11.95
C HIS A 60 -2.05 -23.86 10.64
N ASP A 61 -2.35 -22.89 9.79
CA ASP A 61 -1.69 -22.71 8.50
C ASP A 61 -0.39 -21.91 8.68
N SER A 62 0.74 -22.56 8.36
CA SER A 62 2.06 -21.95 8.43
C SER A 62 2.24 -20.79 7.44
N TYR A 63 1.56 -20.83 6.29
CA TYR A 63 1.57 -19.74 5.32
C TYR A 63 0.82 -18.52 5.84
N PHE A 64 -0.30 -18.73 6.55
CA PHE A 64 -1.05 -17.64 7.16
C PHE A 64 -0.23 -16.92 8.24
N SER A 65 0.39 -17.69 9.15
CA SER A 65 1.27 -17.13 10.19
C SER A 65 2.46 -16.37 9.60
N ALA A 66 3.11 -16.93 8.58
CA ALA A 66 4.23 -16.28 7.90
C ALA A 66 3.79 -14.99 7.18
N ALA A 67 2.66 -15.01 6.47
CA ALA A 67 2.09 -13.84 5.82
C ALA A 67 1.75 -12.75 6.83
N LEU A 68 1.07 -13.10 7.93
CA LEU A 68 0.72 -12.17 8.99
C LEU A 68 1.96 -11.51 9.62
N LYS A 69 2.99 -12.31 9.93
CA LYS A 69 4.26 -11.80 10.46
C LYS A 69 4.94 -10.84 9.48
N ASN A 70 4.99 -11.20 8.19
CA ASN A 70 5.59 -10.36 7.17
C ASN A 70 4.81 -9.05 6.98
N THR A 71 3.48 -9.08 6.96
CA THR A 71 2.63 -7.88 6.87
C THR A 71 2.80 -6.99 8.10
N LEU A 72 2.87 -7.56 9.29
CA LEU A 72 3.11 -6.81 10.52
C LEU A 72 4.49 -6.15 10.50
N LEU A 73 5.55 -6.90 10.18
CA LEU A 73 6.91 -6.35 10.06
C LEU A 73 7.00 -5.28 8.98
N TYR A 74 6.41 -5.53 7.81
CA TYR A 74 6.32 -4.55 6.73
C TYR A 74 5.66 -3.26 7.23
N THR A 75 4.52 -3.35 7.90
CA THR A 75 3.76 -2.19 8.39
C THR A 75 4.53 -1.44 9.48
N LEU A 76 5.08 -2.15 10.46
CA LEU A 76 5.86 -1.58 11.57
C LEU A 76 7.15 -0.91 11.12
N VAL A 77 7.74 -1.32 10.00
CA VAL A 77 8.92 -0.68 9.42
C VAL A 77 8.51 0.47 8.52
N THR A 78 7.61 0.22 7.56
CA THR A 78 7.26 1.21 6.54
C THR A 78 6.53 2.41 7.11
N VAL A 79 5.48 2.22 7.91
CA VAL A 79 4.63 3.34 8.37
C VAL A 79 5.41 4.34 9.21
N PRO A 80 6.18 3.95 10.24
CA PRO A 80 6.93 4.91 11.05
C PRO A 80 8.05 5.60 10.26
N LEU A 81 8.84 4.85 9.48
CA LEU A 81 9.94 5.44 8.69
C LEU A 81 9.42 6.40 7.62
N GLN A 82 8.31 6.03 6.97
CA GLN A 82 7.65 6.87 6.00
C GLN A 82 7.09 8.15 6.63
N THR A 83 6.40 8.02 7.75
CA THR A 83 5.82 9.15 8.48
C THR A 83 6.91 10.09 8.96
N ALA A 84 7.93 9.56 9.65
CA ALA A 84 9.04 10.35 10.16
C ALA A 84 9.86 10.99 9.02
N GLY A 85 10.15 10.25 7.96
CA GLY A 85 10.86 10.75 6.79
C GLY A 85 10.10 11.86 6.08
N ALA A 86 8.81 11.63 5.79
CA ALA A 86 7.95 12.63 5.15
C ALA A 86 7.78 13.88 6.00
N LEU A 87 7.58 13.74 7.32
CA LEU A 87 7.45 14.86 8.25
C LEU A 87 8.74 15.67 8.35
N THR A 88 9.90 15.00 8.40
CA THR A 88 11.21 15.67 8.45
C THR A 88 11.43 16.50 7.19
N VAL A 89 11.14 15.92 6.02
CA VAL A 89 11.24 16.64 4.75
C VAL A 89 10.22 17.78 4.68
N ALA A 90 8.97 17.56 5.09
CA ALA A 90 7.94 18.60 5.11
C ALA A 90 8.34 19.79 6.00
N ALA A 91 8.80 19.53 7.22
CA ALA A 91 9.26 20.55 8.16
C ALA A 91 10.46 21.35 7.62
N PHE A 92 11.42 20.66 6.99
CA PHE A 92 12.55 21.31 6.34
C PHE A 92 12.10 22.26 5.22
N PHE A 93 11.15 21.81 4.39
CA PHE A 93 10.61 22.63 3.31
C PHE A 93 9.83 23.84 3.84
N ALA A 94 9.01 23.63 4.87
CA ALA A 94 8.20 24.69 5.47
C ALA A 94 9.05 25.82 6.06
N GLN A 95 10.21 25.50 6.62
CA GLN A 95 11.10 26.48 7.23
C GLN A 95 12.09 27.12 6.24
N LYS A 96 12.63 26.37 5.28
CA LYS A 96 13.82 26.79 4.50
C LYS A 96 13.58 26.97 3.00
N LEU A 97 12.51 26.42 2.45
CA LEU A 97 12.29 26.30 1.00
C LEU A 97 10.90 26.79 0.58
N GLN A 98 10.52 27.98 1.05
CA GLN A 98 9.30 28.66 0.62
C GLN A 98 9.43 29.32 -0.77
N SER A 99 10.62 29.29 -1.38
CA SER A 99 10.90 29.87 -2.69
C SER A 99 10.40 28.98 -3.85
N ALA A 100 10.41 29.52 -5.07
CA ALA A 100 10.06 28.77 -6.28
C ALA A 100 10.89 27.48 -6.46
N ALA A 101 12.14 27.47 -6.00
CA ALA A 101 13.01 26.29 -5.99
C ALA A 101 12.46 25.17 -5.06
N GLY A 102 11.84 25.52 -3.94
CA GLY A 102 11.16 24.57 -3.07
C GLY A 102 9.87 24.01 -3.66
N GLY A 103 9.17 24.77 -4.51
CA GLY A 103 8.10 24.24 -5.35
C GLY A 103 8.59 23.17 -6.32
N PHE A 104 9.71 23.42 -7.01
CA PHE A 104 10.30 22.48 -7.97
C PHE A 104 10.76 21.18 -7.31
N LEU A 105 11.46 21.25 -6.17
CA LEU A 105 11.90 20.06 -5.44
C LEU A 105 10.73 19.21 -4.92
N ARG A 106 9.62 19.83 -4.49
CA ARG A 106 8.40 19.10 -4.14
C ARG A 106 7.84 18.31 -5.33
N SER A 107 7.84 18.91 -6.52
CA SER A 107 7.40 18.24 -7.75
C SER A 107 8.26 17.02 -8.07
N ILE A 108 9.59 17.11 -7.92
CA ILE A 108 10.50 15.96 -8.12
C ILE A 108 10.19 14.82 -7.15
N LEU A 109 10.01 15.14 -5.86
CA LEU A 109 9.70 14.15 -4.83
C LEU A 109 8.33 13.48 -5.06
N PHE A 110 7.45 14.09 -5.84
CA PHE A 110 6.14 13.55 -6.18
C PHE A 110 6.15 12.65 -7.44
N ILE A 111 7.22 12.66 -8.25
CA ILE A 111 7.35 11.81 -9.45
C ILE A 111 7.11 10.31 -9.16
N PRO A 112 7.66 9.72 -8.07
CA PRO A 112 7.41 8.31 -7.76
C PRO A 112 5.94 7.97 -7.47
N VAL A 113 5.19 8.95 -6.94
CA VAL A 113 3.79 8.80 -6.54
C VAL A 113 2.92 8.61 -7.78
N ILE A 114 3.16 9.42 -8.81
CA ILE A 114 2.38 9.39 -10.06
C ILE A 114 2.74 8.20 -10.97
N ALA A 115 3.91 7.60 -10.79
CA ALA A 115 4.31 6.44 -11.57
C ALA A 115 3.42 5.23 -11.26
N SER A 116 3.11 4.40 -12.26
CA SER A 116 2.40 3.13 -12.04
C SER A 116 3.18 2.23 -11.09
N SER A 117 2.48 1.53 -10.19
CA SER A 117 3.09 0.56 -9.28
C SER A 117 3.85 -0.54 -10.03
N VAL A 118 3.36 -0.94 -11.21
CA VAL A 118 4.02 -1.95 -12.06
C VAL A 118 5.34 -1.40 -12.61
N THR A 119 5.34 -0.17 -13.13
CA THR A 119 6.55 0.49 -13.66
C THR A 119 7.60 0.69 -12.57
N ALA A 120 7.19 1.17 -11.40
CA ALA A 120 8.06 1.31 -10.24
C ALA A 120 8.69 -0.03 -9.84
N ALA A 121 7.90 -1.10 -9.79
CA ALA A 121 8.39 -2.44 -9.47
C ALA A 121 9.42 -2.94 -10.51
N THR A 122 9.20 -2.70 -11.80
CA THR A 122 10.15 -3.08 -12.86
C THR A 122 11.48 -2.35 -12.72
N ILE A 123 11.46 -1.04 -12.47
CA ILE A 123 12.69 -0.25 -12.26
C ILE A 123 13.46 -0.78 -11.05
N TRP A 124 12.78 -0.98 -9.92
CA TRP A 124 13.43 -1.48 -8.72
C TRP A 124 13.91 -2.93 -8.86
N LYS A 125 13.24 -3.76 -9.65
CA LYS A 125 13.72 -5.11 -9.99
C LYS A 125 15.06 -5.07 -10.73
N ILE A 126 15.27 -4.11 -11.62
CA ILE A 126 16.55 -3.90 -12.31
C ILE A 126 17.61 -3.38 -11.32
N ILE A 127 17.25 -2.41 -10.47
CA ILE A 127 18.16 -1.85 -9.46
C ILE A 127 18.64 -2.92 -8.47
N PHE A 128 17.75 -3.81 -8.06
CA PHE A 128 18.01 -4.91 -7.12
C PHE A 128 18.51 -6.21 -7.78
N ALA A 129 18.76 -6.21 -9.10
CA ALA A 129 19.23 -7.40 -9.79
C ALA A 129 20.57 -7.90 -9.20
N THR A 130 20.68 -9.21 -8.98
CA THR A 130 21.82 -9.79 -8.27
C THR A 130 23.15 -9.59 -9.00
N ASP A 131 23.17 -9.72 -10.33
CA ASP A 131 24.41 -9.73 -11.11
C ASP A 131 24.82 -8.38 -11.70
N SER A 132 23.84 -7.56 -12.08
CA SER A 132 24.05 -6.28 -12.77
C SER A 132 23.27 -5.12 -12.15
N GLY A 133 22.69 -5.31 -10.97
CA GLY A 133 21.90 -4.29 -10.29
C GLY A 133 22.78 -3.19 -9.68
N VAL A 134 22.28 -1.96 -9.76
CA VAL A 134 22.96 -0.76 -9.25
C VAL A 134 23.33 -0.93 -7.77
N CYS A 135 22.46 -1.53 -6.95
CA CYS A 135 22.73 -1.75 -5.54
C CYS A 135 23.97 -2.63 -5.31
N ASN A 136 24.09 -3.75 -6.04
CA ASN A 136 25.25 -4.64 -5.90
C ASN A 136 26.53 -4.05 -6.50
N THR A 137 26.43 -3.26 -7.57
CA THR A 137 27.58 -2.53 -8.11
C THR A 137 28.14 -1.56 -7.07
N ILE A 138 27.26 -0.81 -6.37
CA ILE A 138 27.68 0.09 -5.28
C ILE A 138 28.31 -0.71 -4.14
N LEU A 139 27.70 -1.82 -3.71
CA LEU A 139 28.28 -2.70 -2.68
C LEU A 139 29.67 -3.24 -3.06
N GLY A 140 29.86 -3.58 -4.33
CA GLY A 140 31.14 -4.07 -4.85
C GLY A 140 32.28 -3.05 -4.75
N VAL A 141 31.98 -1.74 -4.84
CA VAL A 141 32.98 -0.67 -4.63
C VAL A 141 33.56 -0.72 -3.20
N PHE A 142 32.73 -1.13 -2.23
CA PHE A 142 33.13 -1.28 -0.83
C PHE A 142 33.64 -2.69 -0.49
N GLY A 143 33.85 -3.56 -1.49
CA GLY A 143 34.32 -4.93 -1.30
C GLY A 143 33.28 -5.90 -0.73
N ILE A 144 32.00 -5.52 -0.69
CA ILE A 144 30.92 -6.38 -0.21
C ILE A 144 30.47 -7.30 -1.36
N GLY A 145 30.31 -8.60 -1.06
CA GLY A 145 29.84 -9.59 -2.03
C GLY A 145 28.42 -9.32 -2.55
N LYS A 146 28.07 -9.94 -3.68
CA LYS A 146 26.74 -9.80 -4.30
C LYS A 146 25.63 -10.26 -3.34
N VAL A 147 24.61 -9.43 -3.18
CA VAL A 147 23.42 -9.74 -2.36
C VAL A 147 22.25 -10.10 -3.26
N ASN A 148 21.57 -11.21 -2.98
CA ASN A 148 20.32 -11.56 -3.65
C ASN A 148 19.14 -10.85 -2.96
N TRP A 149 18.93 -9.58 -3.32
CA TRP A 149 17.96 -8.69 -2.68
C TRP A 149 16.52 -9.20 -2.70
N LEU A 150 16.10 -9.87 -3.78
CA LEU A 150 14.72 -10.31 -3.97
C LEU A 150 14.52 -11.81 -3.75
N GLY A 151 15.58 -12.61 -3.90
CA GLY A 151 15.52 -14.06 -3.76
C GLY A 151 15.84 -14.59 -2.36
N ASN A 152 16.42 -13.78 -1.47
CA ASN A 152 16.64 -14.17 -0.08
C ASN A 152 15.50 -13.63 0.81
N PRO A 153 14.80 -14.49 1.60
CA PRO A 153 13.73 -14.07 2.49
C PRO A 153 14.10 -12.95 3.48
N SER A 154 15.36 -12.85 3.90
CA SER A 154 15.80 -11.83 4.85
C SER A 154 15.92 -10.43 4.23
N THR A 155 16.32 -10.34 2.96
CA THR A 155 16.54 -9.08 2.24
C THR A 155 15.33 -8.67 1.39
N ALA A 156 14.47 -9.62 1.01
CA ALA A 156 13.31 -9.37 0.19
C ALA A 156 12.32 -8.41 0.87
N LEU A 157 12.00 -8.65 2.14
CA LEU A 157 11.08 -7.78 2.90
C LEU A 157 11.61 -6.35 3.00
N LEU A 158 12.91 -6.20 3.32
CA LEU A 158 13.56 -4.90 3.39
C LEU A 158 13.53 -4.18 2.04
N SER A 159 13.82 -4.90 0.95
CA SER A 159 13.78 -4.35 -0.41
C SER A 159 12.39 -3.81 -0.72
N ILE A 160 11.32 -4.56 -0.41
CA ILE A 160 9.93 -4.12 -0.61
C ILE A 160 9.62 -2.88 0.25
N CYS A 161 10.07 -2.85 1.51
CA CYS A 161 9.91 -1.68 2.38
C CYS A 161 10.56 -0.42 1.79
N ILE A 162 11.78 -0.53 1.25
CA ILE A 162 12.49 0.59 0.62
C ILE A 162 11.69 1.14 -0.56
N VAL A 163 11.20 0.27 -1.46
CA VAL A 163 10.39 0.68 -2.61
C VAL A 163 9.10 1.36 -2.16
N ALA A 164 8.42 0.79 -1.16
CA ALA A 164 7.18 1.33 -0.63
C ALA A 164 7.34 2.73 -0.02
N ILE A 165 8.41 2.92 0.77
CA ILE A 165 8.74 4.22 1.36
C ILE A 165 9.06 5.23 0.25
N TRP A 166 9.95 4.88 -0.67
CA TRP A 166 10.34 5.75 -1.79
C TRP A 166 9.14 6.18 -2.64
N LYS A 167 8.22 5.25 -2.95
CA LYS A 167 7.05 5.53 -3.79
C LYS A 167 6.08 6.53 -3.14
N ASN A 168 5.92 6.46 -1.83
CA ASN A 168 4.82 7.12 -1.12
C ASN A 168 5.29 8.30 -0.24
N VAL A 169 6.60 8.46 0.03
CA VAL A 169 7.13 9.56 0.87
C VAL A 169 6.74 10.94 0.34
N GLY A 170 6.74 11.14 -0.97
CA GLY A 170 6.34 12.41 -1.60
C GLY A 170 4.87 12.76 -1.34
N TYR A 171 3.99 11.76 -1.34
CA TYR A 171 2.57 11.94 -1.07
C TYR A 171 2.32 12.41 0.37
N PHE A 172 2.88 11.67 1.34
CA PHE A 172 2.74 12.04 2.75
C PHE A 172 3.42 13.37 3.09
N MET A 173 4.56 13.67 2.46
CA MET A 173 5.24 14.96 2.63
C MET A 173 4.36 16.13 2.20
N VAL A 174 3.67 16.02 1.06
CA VAL A 174 2.75 17.07 0.60
C VAL A 174 1.58 17.24 1.56
N ILE A 175 1.03 16.15 2.10
CA ILE A 175 -0.04 16.21 3.12
C ILE A 175 0.44 16.90 4.39
N TYR A 176 1.63 16.57 4.89
CA TYR A 176 2.14 17.20 6.13
C TYR A 176 2.59 18.64 5.94
N TYR A 177 2.93 19.03 4.71
CA TYR A 177 3.30 20.40 4.38
C TYR A 177 2.08 21.32 4.18
N ALA A 178 0.97 20.78 3.67
CA ALA A 178 -0.26 21.52 3.38
C ALA A 178 -0.98 21.98 4.66
#